data_AF-A0A7S4LP54-F1
#
_entry.id   AF-A0A7S4LP54-F1
#
_cell.length_a   1.000
_cell.length_b   1.000
_cell.length_c   1.000
_cell.angle_alpha   90.00
_cell.angle_beta   90.00
_cell.angle_gamma   90.00
#
_symmetry.space_group_name_H-M   'P 1'
#
loop_
_entity.id
_entity.type
_entity.pdbx_description
1 polymer ?
#
loop_
_entity_poly.entity_id
_entity_poly.type
_entity_poly.pdbx_seq_one_letter_code
_entity_poly.pdbx_strand_id
1 'polypeptide(L)'
;MADAKVLLNHPTGNMKVPHFDAKNRSHAFFKGLPVTFLYTSCFVENFTSFFSLNKQGDGSYQFTLPLGEGPIAWTILEDVGKMTAGILERPEMIGQTVGSASLHCSAAQLA
;
A
#
# COMPACT_ATOMS: atom_id res chain seq x y z
N MET A 1 -14.39 -15.33 7.77
CA MET A 1 -14.08 -14.51 6.57
C MET A 1 -15.35 -13.78 6.18
N ALA A 2 -15.31 -12.45 6.00
CA ALA A 2 -16.49 -11.70 5.57
C ALA A 2 -16.96 -12.20 4.19
N ASP A 3 -18.28 -12.38 4.05
CA ASP A 3 -18.93 -12.93 2.86
C ASP A 3 -18.58 -12.12 1.61
N ALA A 4 -17.88 -12.76 0.66
CA ALA A 4 -17.41 -12.16 -0.58
C ALA A 4 -18.56 -11.58 -1.44
N LYS A 5 -19.82 -11.96 -1.18
CA LYS A 5 -20.99 -11.48 -1.93
C LYS A 5 -21.34 -10.02 -1.64
N VAL A 6 -20.96 -9.46 -0.48
CA VAL A 6 -21.21 -8.04 -0.13
C VAL A 6 -20.38 -7.07 -0.98
N LEU A 7 -19.44 -7.60 -1.78
CA LEU A 7 -18.58 -6.82 -2.65
C LEU A 7 -19.25 -6.46 -3.99
N LEU A 8 -20.40 -7.05 -4.38
CA LEU A 8 -20.90 -6.97 -5.76
C LEU A 8 -21.23 -5.56 -6.29
N ASN A 9 -21.72 -4.64 -5.46
CA ASN A 9 -22.03 -3.25 -5.86
C ASN A 9 -21.02 -2.28 -5.24
N HIS A 10 -19.86 -2.10 -5.89
CA HIS A 10 -18.82 -1.16 -5.45
C HIS A 10 -18.62 -0.06 -6.51
N PRO A 11 -18.46 1.22 -6.14
CA PRO A 11 -18.33 2.33 -7.09
C PRO A 11 -17.11 2.22 -8.03
N THR A 12 -16.14 1.36 -7.74
CA THR A 12 -14.97 1.07 -8.60
C THR A 12 -15.18 -0.08 -9.60
N GLY A 13 -16.41 -0.61 -9.73
CA GLY A 13 -16.72 -1.72 -10.64
C GLY A 13 -16.04 -3.03 -10.22
N ASN A 14 -15.30 -3.67 -11.14
CA ASN A 14 -14.59 -4.93 -10.89
C ASN A 14 -13.29 -4.80 -10.09
N MET A 15 -12.82 -3.57 -9.82
CA MET A 15 -11.58 -3.33 -9.07
C MET A 15 -11.86 -3.36 -7.57
N LYS A 16 -11.99 -4.57 -7.03
CA LYS A 16 -12.28 -4.81 -5.61
C LYS A 16 -11.06 -5.41 -4.97
N VAL A 17 -10.56 -4.73 -3.94
CA VAL A 17 -9.40 -5.17 -3.19
C VAL A 17 -9.87 -5.31 -1.74
N PRO A 18 -10.34 -6.49 -1.31
CA PRO A 18 -11.06 -6.66 -0.05
C PRO A 18 -10.33 -6.08 1.16
N HIS A 19 -8.99 -6.21 1.18
CA HIS A 19 -8.14 -5.73 2.26
C HIS A 19 -7.90 -4.20 2.23
N PHE A 20 -8.24 -3.50 1.14
CA PHE A 20 -8.31 -2.04 1.07
C PHE A 20 -9.73 -1.54 1.38
N ASP A 21 -10.73 -2.14 0.74
CA ASP A 21 -12.14 -1.75 0.88
C ASP A 21 -12.62 -1.86 2.34
N ALA A 22 -12.23 -2.95 3.04
CA ALA A 22 -12.56 -3.13 4.45
C ALA A 22 -11.98 -2.01 5.33
N LYS A 23 -10.74 -1.58 5.08
CA LYS A 23 -10.11 -0.49 5.83
C LYS A 23 -10.79 0.85 5.55
N ASN A 24 -11.06 1.15 4.29
CA ASN A 24 -11.71 2.39 3.88
C ASN A 24 -13.13 2.51 4.49
N ARG A 25 -13.91 1.41 4.54
CA ARG A 25 -15.22 1.41 5.21
C ARG A 25 -15.12 1.74 6.69
N SER A 26 -14.04 1.33 7.35
CA SER A 26 -13.83 1.63 8.77
C SER A 26 -13.68 3.12 9.07
N HIS A 27 -13.39 3.96 8.06
CA HIS A 27 -13.26 5.42 8.24
C HIS A 27 -14.53 6.05 8.82
N ALA A 28 -15.70 5.48 8.53
CA ALA A 28 -16.97 5.96 9.05
C ALA A 28 -17.05 5.92 10.59
N PHE A 29 -16.35 4.97 11.23
CA PHE A 29 -16.32 4.86 12.69
C PHE A 29 -15.44 5.92 13.36
N PHE A 30 -14.58 6.60 12.61
CA PHE A 30 -13.70 7.65 13.12
C PHE A 30 -14.22 9.07 12.85
N LYS A 31 -15.45 9.21 12.33
CA LYS A 31 -16.06 10.52 12.08
C LYS A 31 -16.17 11.34 13.37
N GLY A 32 -15.78 12.60 13.31
CA GLY A 32 -15.82 13.52 14.45
C GLY A 32 -14.64 13.40 15.41
N LEU A 33 -13.73 12.45 15.19
CA LEU A 33 -12.48 12.33 15.95
C LEU A 33 -11.34 13.09 15.23
N PRO A 34 -10.32 13.57 15.96
CA PRO A 34 -9.16 14.22 15.37
C PRO A 34 -8.21 13.18 14.77
N VAL A 35 -8.59 12.60 13.63
CA VAL A 35 -7.84 11.52 12.97
C VAL A 35 -7.21 11.97 11.66
N THR A 36 -6.07 11.37 11.33
CA THR A 36 -5.44 11.41 10.00
C THR A 36 -5.43 9.99 9.45
N PHE A 37 -5.84 9.81 8.20
CA PHE A 37 -5.77 8.50 7.55
C PHE A 37 -4.47 8.39 6.74
N LEU A 38 -3.55 7.53 7.18
CA LEU A 38 -2.29 7.27 6.50
C LEU A 38 -2.41 6.05 5.59
N TYR A 39 -2.19 6.26 4.29
CA TYR A 39 -2.27 5.26 3.24
C TYR A 39 -0.87 4.87 2.83
N THR A 40 -0.45 3.67 3.21
CA THR A 40 0.85 3.12 2.80
C THR A 40 0.80 2.51 1.41
N SER A 41 1.97 2.34 0.80
CA SER A 41 2.16 1.71 -0.51
C SER A 41 2.75 0.29 -0.40
N CYS A 42 3.15 -0.30 -1.53
CA CYS A 42 3.66 -1.66 -1.55
C CYS A 42 5.01 -1.76 -0.82
N PHE A 43 5.17 -2.73 0.08
CA PHE A 43 6.42 -2.91 0.82
C PHE A 43 7.49 -3.58 -0.02
N VAL A 44 8.71 -3.03 0.02
CA VAL A 44 9.89 -3.68 -0.56
C VAL A 44 10.15 -5.01 0.15
N GLU A 45 9.88 -5.10 1.44
CA GLU A 45 10.03 -6.32 2.22
C GLU A 45 9.14 -7.48 1.72
N ASN A 46 8.10 -7.21 0.92
CA ASN A 46 7.27 -8.25 0.30
C ASN A 46 8.07 -9.16 -0.66
N PHE A 47 9.26 -8.78 -1.14
CA PHE A 47 10.16 -9.67 -1.91
C PHE A 47 10.69 -10.85 -1.08
N THR A 48 10.56 -10.81 0.25
CA THR A 48 10.93 -11.92 1.15
C THR A 48 9.80 -12.92 1.40
N SER A 49 8.58 -12.65 0.88
CA SER A 49 7.39 -13.46 1.17
C SER A 49 6.45 -13.63 -0.03
N PHE A 50 5.84 -12.55 -0.52
CA PHE A 50 4.82 -12.59 -1.57
C PHE A 50 5.40 -12.51 -2.99
N PHE A 51 6.48 -11.76 -3.18
CA PHE A 51 7.12 -11.52 -4.47
C PHE A 51 8.49 -12.19 -4.55
N SER A 52 8.60 -13.42 -4.06
CA SER A 52 9.86 -14.14 -3.89
C SER A 52 10.81 -13.98 -5.08
N LEU A 53 12.06 -13.61 -4.76
CA LEU A 53 13.17 -13.59 -5.72
C LEU A 53 13.57 -15.02 -6.07
N ASN A 54 13.37 -15.41 -7.33
CA ASN A 54 13.64 -16.76 -7.82
C ASN A 54 15.02 -16.81 -8.47
N LYS A 55 15.91 -17.62 -7.91
CA LYS A 55 17.24 -17.87 -8.48
C LYS A 55 17.15 -18.67 -9.77
N GLN A 56 17.87 -18.24 -10.80
CA GLN A 56 17.94 -18.88 -12.12
C GLN A 56 19.16 -19.80 -12.24
N GLY A 57 19.21 -20.59 -13.31
CA GLY A 57 20.29 -21.54 -13.59
C GLY A 57 21.65 -20.88 -13.84
N ASP A 58 21.67 -19.63 -14.30
CA ASP A 58 22.86 -18.82 -14.53
C ASP A 58 23.33 -18.04 -13.27
N GLY A 59 22.62 -18.20 -12.15
CA GLY A 59 22.90 -17.51 -10.89
C GLY A 59 22.25 -16.14 -10.74
N SER A 60 21.54 -15.63 -11.75
CA SER A 60 20.71 -14.42 -11.65
C SER A 60 19.47 -14.65 -10.80
N TYR A 61 18.76 -13.56 -10.46
CA TYR A 61 17.48 -13.61 -9.75
C TYR A 61 16.40 -12.91 -10.58
N GLN A 62 15.18 -13.44 -10.54
CA GLN A 62 14.02 -12.82 -11.16
C GLN A 62 12.85 -12.72 -10.17
N PHE A 63 12.00 -11.73 -10.37
CA PHE A 63 10.68 -11.65 -9.75
C PHE A 63 9.63 -11.32 -10.80
N THR A 64 8.37 -11.53 -10.45
CA THR A 64 7.24 -11.19 -11.33
C THR A 64 6.24 -10.35 -10.54
N LEU A 65 5.91 -9.18 -11.09
CA LEU A 65 4.87 -8.31 -10.58
C LEU A 65 3.81 -8.13 -11.67
N PRO A 66 2.50 -8.26 -11.35
CA PRO A 66 1.43 -7.98 -12.29
C PRO A 66 1.21 -6.47 -12.43
N LEU A 67 2.25 -5.75 -12.84
CA LEU A 67 2.29 -4.30 -13.00
C LEU A 67 2.64 -3.95 -14.45
N GLY A 68 2.23 -2.75 -14.87
CA GLY A 68 2.72 -2.17 -16.12
C GLY A 68 4.17 -1.67 -16.00
N GLU A 69 4.67 -1.02 -17.05
CA GLU A 69 6.07 -0.55 -17.08
C GLU A 69 6.31 0.78 -16.36
N GLY A 70 5.24 1.46 -15.96
CA GLY A 70 5.31 2.75 -15.26
C GLY A 70 5.81 2.65 -13.82
N PRO A 71 6.26 3.77 -13.22
CA PRO A 71 6.62 3.81 -11.82
C PRO A 71 5.40 3.66 -10.92
N ILE A 72 5.58 2.98 -9.78
CA ILE A 72 4.60 2.91 -8.70
C ILE A 72 5.22 3.36 -7.38
N ALA A 73 4.37 3.65 -6.39
CA ALA A 73 4.79 3.96 -5.03
C ALA A 73 5.26 2.69 -4.29
N TRP A 74 6.43 2.78 -3.66
CA TRP A 74 7.01 1.76 -2.80
C TRP A 74 7.32 2.33 -1.42
N THR A 75 7.19 1.49 -0.40
CA THR A 75 7.49 1.84 0.99
C THR A 75 8.54 0.89 1.53
N ILE A 76 9.59 1.43 2.13
CA ILE A 76 10.52 0.69 2.98
C ILE A 76 9.92 0.69 4.38
N LEU A 77 9.78 -0.48 5.00
CA LEU A 77 9.05 -0.62 6.26
C LEU A 77 9.65 0.25 7.38
N GLU A 78 10.97 0.39 7.42
CA GLU A 78 11.67 1.23 8.41
C GLU A 78 11.25 2.71 8.35
N ASP A 79 10.88 3.21 7.17
CA ASP A 79 10.53 4.63 7.00
C ASP A 79 9.12 4.98 7.49
N VAL A 80 8.24 3.99 7.63
CA VAL A 80 6.84 4.21 8.04
C VAL A 80 6.76 4.93 9.38
N GLY A 81 7.64 4.56 10.33
CA GLY A 81 7.71 5.21 11.65
C GLY A 81 8.08 6.70 11.53
N LYS A 82 9.10 7.02 10.74
CA LYS A 82 9.57 8.40 10.52
C LYS A 82 8.50 9.26 9.83
N MET A 83 7.85 8.71 8.80
CA MET A 83 6.75 9.39 8.11
C MET A 83 5.55 9.63 9.03
N THR A 84 5.21 8.65 9.87
CA THR A 84 4.11 8.78 10.85
C THR A 84 4.44 9.82 11.91
N ALA A 85 5.66 9.84 12.44
CA ALA A 85 6.10 10.84 13.40
C ALA A 85 5.95 12.26 12.84
N GLY A 86 6.38 12.50 11.60
CA GLY A 86 6.23 13.81 10.94
C GLY A 86 4.78 14.24 10.72
N ILE A 87 3.82 13.31 10.64
CA ILE A 87 2.39 13.62 10.61
C ILE A 87 1.90 14.03 12.00
N LEU A 88 2.29 13.29 13.04
CA LEU A 88 1.84 13.53 14.41
C LEU A 88 2.34 14.87 14.98
N GLU A 89 3.50 15.33 14.52
CA GLU A 89 4.07 16.64 14.91
C GLU A 89 3.34 17.84 14.27
N ARG A 90 2.39 17.61 13.36
CA ARG A 90 1.73 18.62 12.53
C ARG A 90 0.21 18.63 12.76
N PRO A 91 -0.30 19.48 13.66
CA PRO A 91 -1.74 19.55 13.95
C PRO A 91 -2.62 19.81 12.71
N GLU A 92 -2.08 20.48 11.68
CA GLU A 92 -2.77 20.71 10.42
C GLU A 92 -3.05 19.43 9.61
N MET A 93 -2.43 18.30 9.98
CA MET A 93 -2.69 17.00 9.36
C MET A 93 -3.96 16.34 9.89
N ILE A 94 -4.57 16.85 10.96
CA ILE A 94 -5.85 16.35 11.48
C ILE A 94 -6.94 16.52 10.41
N GLY A 95 -7.70 15.47 10.16
CA GLY A 95 -8.73 15.41 9.12
C GLY A 95 -8.21 15.10 7.73
N GLN A 96 -6.88 15.02 7.53
CA GLN A 96 -6.29 14.74 6.23
C GLN A 96 -6.26 13.24 5.91
N THR A 97 -6.19 12.95 4.62
CA THR A 97 -5.83 11.65 4.08
C THR A 97 -4.49 11.77 3.38
N VAL A 98 -3.48 11.04 3.85
CA VAL A 98 -2.09 11.19 3.42
C VAL A 98 -1.59 9.88 2.83
N GLY A 99 -1.16 9.92 1.58
CA GLY A 99 -0.41 8.82 0.95
C GLY A 99 1.07 8.89 1.35
N SER A 100 1.68 7.75 1.64
CA SER A 100 3.09 7.66 1.99
C SER A 100 3.85 6.66 1.12
N ALA A 101 5.06 7.05 0.72
CA ALA A 101 5.98 6.26 -0.09
C ALA A 101 7.42 6.67 0.23
N SER A 102 8.33 5.70 0.28
CA SER A 102 9.78 5.95 0.37
C SER A 102 10.36 6.29 -1.00
N LEU A 103 9.83 5.71 -2.08
CA LEU A 103 10.30 5.93 -3.44
C LEU A 103 9.19 5.66 -4.48
N HIS A 104 9.42 6.17 -5.69
CA HIS A 104 8.60 5.87 -6.86
C HIS A 104 9.49 5.30 -7.96
N CYS A 105 9.27 4.05 -8.34
CA CYS A 105 10.06 3.39 -9.39
C CYS A 105 9.28 2.28 -10.08
N SER A 106 9.68 1.95 -11.31
CA SER A 106 9.14 0.80 -12.04
C SER A 106 9.75 -0.51 -11.55
N ALA A 107 9.15 -1.64 -11.93
CA ALA A 107 9.73 -2.95 -11.66
C ALA A 107 11.15 -3.09 -12.24
N ALA A 108 11.38 -2.53 -13.43
CA ALA A 108 12.69 -2.55 -14.08
C ALA A 108 13.75 -1.70 -13.35
N GLN A 109 13.35 -0.63 -12.67
CA GLN A 109 14.26 0.19 -11.85
C GLN A 109 14.56 -0.44 -10.49
N LEU A 110 13.73 -1.38 -10.03
CA LEU A 110 13.88 -2.07 -8.76
C LEU A 110 14.73 -3.35 -8.87
N ALA A 111 14.79 -3.93 -10.07
CA ALA A 111 15.62 -5.09 -10.42
C ALA A 111 17.10 -4.72 -10.56
#